data_AF-A0A9D6PQN4-F1
#
_entry.id   AF-A0A9D6PQN4-F1
#
_cell.length_a   1.000
_cell.length_b   1.000
_cell.length_c   1.000
_cell.angle_alpha   90.00
_cell.angle_beta   90.00
_cell.angle_gamma   90.00
#
_symmetry.space_group_name_H-M   'P 1'
#
loop_
_entity.id
_entity.type
_entity.pdbx_description
1 polymer ?
#
loop_
_entity_poly.entity_id
_entity_poly.type
_entity_poly.pdbx_seq_one_letter_code
_entity_poly.pdbx_strand_id
1 'polypeptide(L)'
;MPVPEVRHDRRVPVPDEEIVTRLNELLEAERAGVEAAAVLQRANQKGITDTELKKFAEDEASACAGLHQAILRYGGQPSGRAGDFGRKVAALKTEGERLNLMARGQAWVVKRLDVLLGVPLDPETRDFLAEMREEHLENIDACNRRAEELSAPPSPPYRDLPFASLREAHDRLYYGAWRGPAASIRDIQRAYFQLGRYLGVLADEVQRARSLEARSYLTKARAAYAKADPEAAGEQVALRSLDNALSYAHTALNALLRHSRAPNHDPRDFEAFYDVVAVPFQDFL
;
A
#
# COMPACT_ATOMS: atom_id res chain seq x y z
N MET A 1 -37.13 53.22 12.93
CA MET A 1 -35.81 52.55 13.05
C MET A 1 -35.50 51.91 11.70
N PRO A 2 -34.44 52.33 10.97
CA PRO A 2 -34.04 51.64 9.76
C PRO A 2 -33.35 50.31 10.13
N VAL A 3 -33.71 49.24 9.45
CA VAL A 3 -33.12 47.90 9.59
C VAL A 3 -31.72 47.93 8.96
N PRO A 4 -30.66 47.34 9.58
CA PRO A 4 -29.34 47.38 8.99
C PRO A 4 -29.29 46.48 7.75
N GLU A 5 -28.85 47.02 6.62
CA GLU A 5 -28.55 46.26 5.41
C GLU A 5 -27.43 45.27 5.70
N VAL A 6 -27.76 43.98 5.61
CA VAL A 6 -26.79 42.88 5.66
C VAL A 6 -25.93 42.96 4.42
N ARG A 7 -24.71 43.50 4.57
CA ARG A 7 -23.67 43.48 3.54
C ARG A 7 -23.36 42.02 3.19
N HIS A 8 -24.00 41.51 2.14
CA HIS A 8 -23.57 40.29 1.50
C HIS A 8 -22.17 40.55 0.94
N ASP A 9 -21.20 39.79 1.41
CA ASP A 9 -19.84 39.72 0.86
C ASP A 9 -19.96 39.42 -0.64
N ARG A 10 -19.91 40.46 -1.48
CA ARG A 10 -20.00 40.33 -2.94
C ARG A 10 -18.65 39.83 -3.45
N ARG A 11 -18.34 38.56 -3.20
CA ARG A 11 -17.32 37.87 -3.99
C ARG A 11 -17.77 37.89 -5.45
N VAL A 12 -16.95 38.45 -6.31
CA VAL A 12 -17.17 38.46 -7.76
C VAL A 12 -17.27 36.99 -8.22
N PRO A 13 -18.31 36.61 -8.99
CA PRO A 13 -18.41 35.24 -9.51
C PRO A 13 -17.17 34.91 -10.33
N VAL A 14 -16.55 33.76 -10.05
CA VAL A 14 -15.45 33.25 -10.88
C VAL A 14 -16.03 32.81 -12.21
N PRO A 15 -15.44 33.19 -13.37
CA PRO A 15 -15.93 32.75 -14.67
C PRO A 15 -15.87 31.22 -14.80
N ASP A 16 -16.87 30.62 -15.44
CA ASP A 16 -16.94 29.18 -15.68
C ASP A 16 -15.68 28.63 -16.38
N GLU A 17 -15.04 29.42 -17.24
CA GLU A 17 -13.77 29.05 -17.90
C GLU A 17 -12.62 28.81 -16.90
N GLU A 18 -12.55 29.61 -15.84
CA GLU A 18 -11.53 29.43 -14.79
C GLU A 18 -11.84 28.19 -13.94
N ILE A 19 -13.12 27.93 -13.65
CA ILE A 19 -13.58 26.71 -12.96
C ILE A 19 -13.23 25.48 -13.80
N VAL A 20 -13.56 25.49 -15.10
CA VAL A 20 -13.23 24.43 -16.05
C VAL A 20 -11.72 24.18 -16.11
N THR A 21 -10.90 25.23 -16.08
CA THR A 21 -9.44 25.10 -16.07
C THR A 21 -8.95 24.37 -14.81
N ARG A 22 -9.49 24.72 -13.64
CA ARG A 22 -9.14 24.10 -12.36
C ARG A 22 -9.63 22.66 -12.26
N LEU A 23 -10.84 22.38 -12.72
CA LEU A 23 -11.40 21.02 -12.80
C LEU A 23 -10.56 20.14 -13.75
N ASN A 24 -10.08 20.69 -14.86
CA ASN A 24 -9.17 19.98 -15.76
C ASN A 24 -7.80 19.71 -15.13
N GLU A 25 -7.25 20.65 -14.35
CA GLU A 25 -6.01 20.43 -13.59
C GLU A 25 -6.17 19.26 -12.60
N LEU A 26 -7.31 19.19 -11.90
CA LEU A 26 -7.66 18.07 -11.03
C LEU A 26 -7.81 16.76 -11.83
N LEU A 27 -8.55 16.76 -12.95
CA LEU A 27 -8.77 15.56 -13.75
C LEU A 27 -7.46 14.95 -14.27
N GLU A 28 -6.52 15.80 -14.68
CA GLU A 28 -5.20 15.33 -15.12
C GLU A 28 -4.36 14.74 -13.99
N ALA A 29 -4.56 15.23 -12.76
CA ALA A 29 -3.93 14.69 -11.56
C ALA A 29 -4.53 13.32 -11.18
N GLU A 30 -5.85 13.19 -11.14
CA GLU A 30 -6.53 11.91 -10.83
C GLU A 30 -6.14 10.82 -11.84
N ARG A 31 -6.07 11.14 -13.13
CA ARG A 31 -5.59 10.16 -14.12
C ARG A 31 -4.15 9.73 -13.86
N ALA A 32 -3.30 10.67 -13.45
CA ALA A 32 -1.92 10.35 -13.09
C ALA A 32 -1.85 9.51 -11.79
N GLY A 33 -2.83 9.67 -10.89
CA GLY A 33 -3.03 8.85 -9.69
C GLY A 33 -3.47 7.42 -10.03
N VAL A 34 -4.43 7.24 -10.94
CA VAL A 34 -4.80 5.91 -11.48
C VAL A 34 -3.57 5.20 -12.07
N GLU A 35 -2.75 5.90 -12.86
CA GLU A 35 -1.50 5.34 -13.40
C GLU A 35 -0.51 4.95 -12.29
N ALA A 36 -0.36 5.79 -11.27
CA ALA A 36 0.52 5.54 -10.13
C ALA A 36 0.05 4.34 -9.29
N ALA A 37 -1.27 4.21 -9.06
CA ALA A 37 -1.86 3.06 -8.38
C ALA A 37 -1.59 1.76 -9.15
N ALA A 38 -1.74 1.78 -10.47
CA ALA A 38 -1.42 0.63 -11.33
C ALA A 38 0.08 0.29 -11.33
N VAL A 39 0.97 1.26 -11.17
CA VAL A 39 2.41 1.03 -10.98
C VAL A 39 2.67 0.33 -9.64
N LEU A 40 2.03 0.80 -8.56
CA LEU A 40 2.14 0.20 -7.23
C LEU A 40 1.62 -1.23 -7.22
N GLN A 41 0.44 -1.49 -7.77
CA GLN A 41 -0.14 -2.84 -7.88
C GLN A 41 0.80 -3.79 -8.63
N ARG A 42 1.37 -3.37 -9.76
CA ARG A 42 2.33 -4.19 -10.53
C ARG A 42 3.63 -4.44 -9.77
N ALA A 43 4.15 -3.46 -9.04
CA ALA A 43 5.33 -3.66 -8.21
C ALA A 43 5.04 -4.60 -7.03
N ASN A 44 3.83 -4.52 -6.47
CA ASN A 44 3.33 -5.38 -5.38
C ASN A 44 2.93 -6.78 -5.84
N GLN A 45 2.84 -7.11 -7.12
CA GLN A 45 2.65 -8.50 -7.57
C GLN A 45 3.80 -9.43 -7.08
N LYS A 46 4.92 -8.86 -6.64
CA LYS A 46 6.01 -9.60 -5.98
C LYS A 46 5.87 -9.69 -4.46
N GLY A 47 4.95 -8.95 -3.85
CA GLY A 47 4.60 -9.00 -2.43
C GLY A 47 3.35 -8.20 -2.17
N ILE A 48 2.21 -8.87 -2.02
CA ILE A 48 0.95 -8.20 -2.30
C ILE A 48 0.43 -7.48 -1.05
N THR A 49 -0.15 -6.30 -1.24
CA THR A 49 -1.03 -5.60 -0.31
C THR A 49 -2.12 -5.03 -1.20
N ASP A 50 -3.21 -5.79 -1.40
CA ASP A 50 -4.14 -5.57 -2.52
C ASP A 50 -5.31 -4.65 -2.17
N THR A 51 -5.83 -4.73 -0.95
CA THR A 51 -7.12 -4.09 -0.61
C THR A 51 -7.03 -2.56 -0.54
N GLU A 52 -5.99 -2.01 0.08
CA GLU A 52 -5.82 -0.55 0.19
C GLU A 52 -5.41 0.08 -1.15
N LEU A 53 -4.54 -0.59 -1.92
CA LEU A 53 -4.15 -0.15 -3.26
C LEU A 53 -5.28 -0.27 -4.28
N LYS A 54 -6.17 -1.25 -4.10
CA LYS A 54 -7.37 -1.41 -4.91
C LYS A 54 -8.39 -0.33 -4.59
N LYS A 55 -8.69 -0.10 -3.30
CA LYS A 55 -9.55 1.01 -2.86
C LYS A 55 -9.03 2.32 -3.46
N PHE A 56 -7.74 2.58 -3.30
CA PHE A 56 -7.10 3.77 -3.86
C PHE A 56 -7.32 3.91 -5.38
N ALA A 57 -7.13 2.84 -6.15
CA ALA A 57 -7.36 2.89 -7.60
C ALA A 57 -8.84 3.11 -7.98
N GLU A 58 -9.76 2.57 -7.19
CA GLU A 58 -11.22 2.75 -7.34
C GLU A 58 -11.65 4.19 -7.00
N ASP A 59 -11.10 4.77 -5.93
CA ASP A 59 -11.33 6.16 -5.53
C ASP A 59 -10.88 7.12 -6.66
N GLU A 60 -9.65 6.98 -7.16
CA GLU A 60 -9.10 7.82 -8.23
C GLU A 60 -9.89 7.70 -9.56
N ALA A 61 -10.35 6.49 -9.89
CA ALA A 61 -11.18 6.27 -11.08
C ALA A 61 -12.56 6.92 -10.94
N SER A 62 -13.14 6.88 -9.74
CA SER A 62 -14.42 7.51 -9.42
C SER A 62 -14.30 9.03 -9.46
N ALA A 63 -13.22 9.59 -8.90
CA ALA A 63 -12.89 11.00 -8.99
C ALA A 63 -12.72 11.47 -10.46
N CYS A 64 -12.03 10.70 -11.30
CA CYS A 64 -11.93 10.98 -12.74
C CYS A 64 -13.30 11.09 -13.40
N ALA A 65 -14.22 10.15 -13.10
CA ALA A 65 -15.56 10.15 -13.68
C ALA A 65 -16.39 11.35 -13.20
N GLY A 66 -16.34 11.67 -11.91
CA GLY A 66 -17.05 12.82 -11.34
C GLY A 66 -16.56 14.16 -11.87
N LEU A 67 -15.23 14.36 -11.96
CA LEU A 67 -14.63 15.56 -12.55
C LEU A 67 -14.99 15.72 -14.03
N HIS A 68 -15.04 14.62 -14.78
CA HIS A 68 -15.48 14.65 -16.17
C HIS A 68 -16.91 15.19 -16.29
N GLN A 69 -17.84 14.75 -15.44
CA GLN A 69 -19.21 15.26 -15.44
C GLN A 69 -19.27 16.73 -14.99
N ALA A 70 -18.49 17.12 -13.97
CA ALA A 70 -18.41 18.50 -13.52
C ALA A 70 -17.95 19.44 -14.63
N ILE A 71 -16.91 19.09 -15.39
CA ILE A 71 -16.42 19.91 -16.50
C ILE A 71 -17.51 20.14 -17.56
N LEU A 72 -18.28 19.09 -17.91
CA LEU A 72 -19.38 19.20 -18.86
C LEU A 72 -20.51 20.12 -18.33
N ARG A 73 -20.79 20.10 -17.02
CA ARG A 73 -21.80 20.96 -16.38
C ARG A 73 -21.47 22.45 -16.54
N TYR A 74 -20.19 22.81 -16.50
CA TYR A 74 -19.71 24.17 -16.76
C TYR A 74 -19.46 24.47 -18.26
N GLY A 75 -19.91 23.59 -19.17
CA GLY A 75 -19.76 23.78 -20.62
C GLY A 75 -18.33 23.62 -21.15
N GLY A 76 -17.42 23.06 -20.34
CA GLY A 76 -16.03 22.83 -20.71
C GLY A 76 -15.81 21.51 -21.44
N GLN A 77 -14.61 21.35 -22.03
CA GLN A 77 -14.16 20.09 -22.59
C GLN A 77 -13.23 19.37 -21.60
N PRO A 78 -13.54 18.12 -21.20
CA PRO A 78 -12.63 17.33 -20.37
C PRO A 78 -11.33 17.05 -21.11
N SER A 79 -10.21 17.37 -20.48
CA SER A 79 -8.88 17.04 -20.96
C SER A 79 -8.75 15.52 -21.09
N GLY A 80 -7.90 15.06 -22.01
CA GLY A 80 -7.49 13.65 -22.14
C GLY A 80 -6.08 13.37 -21.60
N ARG A 81 -5.41 14.38 -21.04
CA ARG A 81 -4.02 14.27 -20.57
C ARG A 81 -3.97 13.58 -19.21
N ALA A 82 -2.80 13.01 -18.91
CA ALA A 82 -2.40 12.57 -17.58
C ALA A 82 -1.02 13.17 -17.28
N GLY A 83 -0.81 13.61 -16.05
CA GLY A 83 0.47 14.14 -15.57
C GLY A 83 1.58 13.08 -15.54
N ASP A 84 2.82 13.51 -15.30
CA ASP A 84 3.99 12.62 -15.21
C ASP A 84 4.14 11.88 -13.86
N PHE A 85 3.13 12.00 -12.98
CA PHE A 85 3.18 11.52 -11.60
C PHE A 85 3.40 10.00 -11.51
N GLY A 86 2.69 9.20 -12.32
CA GLY A 86 2.88 7.76 -12.38
C GLY A 86 4.32 7.35 -12.72
N ARG A 87 5.00 8.11 -13.60
CA ARG A 87 6.42 7.89 -13.92
C ARG A 87 7.34 8.22 -12.75
N LYS A 88 7.06 9.31 -12.02
CA LYS A 88 7.81 9.69 -10.81
C LYS A 88 7.71 8.60 -9.74
N VAL A 89 6.51 8.07 -9.51
CA VAL A 89 6.27 6.96 -8.58
C VAL A 89 7.02 5.70 -9.04
N ALA A 90 6.95 5.36 -10.32
CA ALA A 90 7.66 4.20 -10.88
C ALA A 90 9.19 4.29 -10.74
N ALA A 91 9.76 5.50 -10.78
CA ALA A 91 11.19 5.73 -10.70
C ALA A 91 11.78 5.53 -9.29
N LEU A 92 10.94 5.56 -8.24
CA LEU A 92 11.36 5.34 -6.86
C LEU A 92 11.66 3.86 -6.61
N LYS A 93 12.63 3.59 -5.73
CA LYS A 93 13.17 2.24 -5.53
C LYS A 93 12.36 1.45 -4.52
N THR A 94 11.98 2.08 -3.41
CA THR A 94 11.32 1.41 -2.29
C THR A 94 9.82 1.69 -2.27
N GLU A 95 9.04 0.76 -1.70
CA GLU A 95 7.60 0.93 -1.49
C GLU A 95 7.29 2.12 -0.58
N GLY A 96 8.06 2.30 0.50
CA GLY A 96 7.90 3.43 1.42
C GLY A 96 8.15 4.80 0.74
N GLU A 97 9.16 4.91 -0.12
CA GLU A 97 9.36 6.14 -0.91
C GLU A 97 8.18 6.42 -1.84
N ARG A 98 7.64 5.38 -2.49
CA ARG A 98 6.48 5.51 -3.38
C ARG A 98 5.25 5.98 -2.60
N LEU A 99 4.93 5.36 -1.47
CA LEU A 99 3.79 5.74 -0.63
C LEU A 99 3.93 7.17 -0.07
N ASN A 100 5.13 7.58 0.32
CA ASN A 100 5.39 8.98 0.71
C ASN A 100 5.15 9.97 -0.45
N LEU A 101 5.55 9.60 -1.68
CA LEU A 101 5.27 10.44 -2.84
C LEU A 101 3.76 10.46 -3.17
N MET A 102 3.07 9.34 -3.03
CA MET A 102 1.60 9.26 -3.17
C MET A 102 0.91 10.20 -2.20
N ALA A 103 1.22 10.12 -0.90
CA ALA A 103 0.64 11.00 0.13
C ALA A 103 0.85 12.50 -0.20
N ARG A 104 2.02 12.86 -0.75
CA ARG A 104 2.30 14.23 -1.19
C ARG A 104 1.48 14.64 -2.42
N GLY A 105 1.24 13.72 -3.35
CA GLY A 105 0.36 13.93 -4.50
C GLY A 105 -1.09 14.17 -4.06
N GLN A 106 -1.61 13.33 -3.18
CA GLN A 106 -2.93 13.48 -2.59
C GLN A 106 -3.08 14.80 -1.83
N ALA A 107 -2.08 15.18 -1.01
CA ALA A 107 -2.08 16.46 -0.30
C ALA A 107 -2.04 17.67 -1.24
N TRP A 108 -1.45 17.52 -2.43
CA TRP A 108 -1.51 18.55 -3.46
C TRP A 108 -2.93 18.67 -4.05
N VAL A 109 -3.61 17.55 -4.31
CA VAL A 109 -5.00 17.53 -4.77
C VAL A 109 -5.93 18.19 -3.75
N VAL A 110 -5.83 17.82 -2.47
CA VAL A 110 -6.59 18.44 -1.37
C VAL A 110 -6.45 19.96 -1.36
N LYS A 111 -5.23 20.49 -1.54
CA LYS A 111 -5.00 21.94 -1.63
C LYS A 111 -5.70 22.59 -2.83
N ARG A 112 -5.81 21.90 -3.96
CA ARG A 112 -6.53 22.39 -5.14
C ARG A 112 -8.04 22.36 -4.91
N LEU A 113 -8.54 21.30 -4.29
CA LEU A 113 -9.95 21.17 -3.88
C LEU A 113 -10.34 22.27 -2.88
N ASP A 114 -9.52 22.54 -1.86
CA ASP A 114 -9.76 23.60 -0.87
C ASP A 114 -9.92 24.98 -1.54
N VAL A 115 -9.09 25.29 -2.55
CA VAL A 115 -9.20 26.54 -3.30
C VAL A 115 -10.50 26.59 -4.12
N LEU A 116 -10.86 25.48 -4.78
CA LEU A 116 -12.06 25.41 -5.62
C LEU A 116 -13.35 25.44 -4.79
N LEU A 117 -13.39 24.76 -3.64
CA LEU A 117 -14.50 24.80 -2.70
C LEU A 117 -14.72 26.20 -2.10
N GLY A 118 -13.69 27.04 -2.10
CA GLY A 118 -13.74 28.43 -1.66
C GLY A 118 -14.45 29.40 -2.62
N VAL A 119 -14.75 28.98 -3.85
CA VAL A 119 -15.49 29.79 -4.83
C VAL A 119 -16.96 29.38 -4.91
N PRO A 120 -17.86 30.25 -5.43
CA PRO A 120 -19.24 29.85 -5.74
C PRO A 120 -19.24 28.76 -6.82
N LEU A 121 -19.90 27.64 -6.53
CA LEU A 121 -20.03 26.47 -7.40
C LEU A 121 -21.49 26.04 -7.37
N ASP A 122 -21.95 25.38 -8.42
CA ASP A 122 -23.21 24.65 -8.38
C ASP A 122 -23.20 23.61 -7.23
N PRO A 123 -24.36 23.34 -6.60
CA PRO A 123 -24.42 22.46 -5.43
C PRO A 123 -23.89 21.05 -5.71
N GLU A 124 -24.18 20.49 -6.88
CA GLU A 124 -23.80 19.12 -7.23
C GLU A 124 -22.27 18.97 -7.36
N THR A 125 -21.62 19.93 -8.03
CA THR A 125 -20.13 19.96 -8.09
C THR A 125 -19.53 20.22 -6.71
N ARG A 126 -20.13 21.11 -5.90
CA ARG A 126 -19.63 21.38 -4.56
C ARG A 126 -19.64 20.11 -3.69
N ASP A 127 -20.75 19.39 -3.68
CA ASP A 127 -20.92 18.18 -2.86
C ASP A 127 -19.94 17.08 -3.32
N PHE A 128 -19.83 16.86 -4.63
CA PHE A 128 -18.86 15.93 -5.20
C PHE A 128 -17.40 16.29 -4.82
N LEU A 129 -16.98 17.55 -4.96
CA LEU A 129 -15.61 17.95 -4.63
C LEU A 129 -15.33 17.88 -3.13
N ALA A 130 -16.34 18.05 -2.27
CA ALA A 130 -16.20 17.88 -0.84
C ALA A 130 -16.03 16.40 -0.45
N GLU A 131 -16.78 15.49 -1.08
CA GLU A 131 -16.62 14.04 -0.88
C GLU A 131 -15.23 13.57 -1.34
N MET A 132 -14.85 13.93 -2.56
CA MET A 132 -13.52 13.63 -3.12
C MET A 132 -12.39 14.13 -2.20
N ARG A 133 -12.54 15.30 -1.58
CA ARG A 133 -11.56 15.85 -0.64
C ARG A 133 -11.39 14.96 0.60
N GLU A 134 -12.47 14.46 1.18
CA GLU A 134 -12.41 13.58 2.34
C GLU A 134 -11.75 12.23 2.00
N GLU A 135 -12.07 11.65 0.83
CA GLU A 135 -11.42 10.43 0.34
C GLU A 135 -9.90 10.60 0.20
N HIS A 136 -9.44 11.73 -0.35
CA HIS A 136 -8.00 12.01 -0.42
C HIS A 136 -7.35 12.18 0.96
N LEU A 137 -8.05 12.74 1.96
CA LEU A 137 -7.52 12.82 3.33
C LEU A 137 -7.35 11.43 3.94
N GLU A 138 -8.33 10.53 3.79
CA GLU A 138 -8.20 9.14 4.21
C GLU A 138 -7.01 8.44 3.52
N ASN A 139 -6.84 8.68 2.22
CA ASN A 139 -5.77 8.10 1.42
C ASN A 139 -4.38 8.63 1.83
N ILE A 140 -4.26 9.91 2.21
CA ILE A 140 -3.04 10.49 2.79
C ILE A 140 -2.68 9.75 4.08
N ASP A 141 -3.64 9.60 4.99
CA ASP A 141 -3.41 8.96 6.28
C ASP A 141 -3.03 7.49 6.13
N ALA A 142 -3.69 6.76 5.23
CA ALA A 142 -3.34 5.38 4.91
C ALA A 142 -1.92 5.27 4.34
N CYS A 143 -1.57 6.12 3.36
CA CYS A 143 -0.24 6.13 2.75
C CYS A 143 0.86 6.47 3.78
N ASN A 144 0.64 7.49 4.61
CA ASN A 144 1.61 7.92 5.62
C ASN A 144 1.83 6.82 6.67
N ARG A 145 0.75 6.28 7.24
CA ARG A 145 0.83 5.19 8.23
C ARG A 145 1.60 4.00 7.67
N ARG A 146 1.31 3.62 6.42
CA ARG A 146 1.97 2.50 5.76
C ARG A 146 3.44 2.79 5.47
N ALA A 147 3.77 4.01 5.04
CA ALA A 147 5.15 4.43 4.82
C ALA A 147 5.94 4.47 6.14
N GLU A 148 5.32 4.94 7.22
CA GLU A 148 5.88 4.91 8.57
C GLU A 148 6.16 3.47 9.02
N GLU A 149 5.20 2.55 8.90
CA GLU A 149 5.39 1.13 9.20
C GLU A 149 6.56 0.50 8.42
N LEU A 150 6.73 0.87 7.15
CA LEU A 150 7.81 0.36 6.30
C LEU A 150 9.17 0.98 6.63
N SER A 151 9.18 2.20 7.18
CA SER A 151 10.40 2.92 7.58
C SER A 151 10.76 2.74 9.06
N ALA A 152 9.83 2.19 9.86
CA ALA A 152 10.02 1.99 11.27
C ALA A 152 11.25 1.11 11.53
N PRO A 153 12.15 1.52 12.43
CA PRO A 153 13.25 0.67 12.83
C PRO A 153 12.69 -0.60 13.49
N PRO A 154 13.39 -1.74 13.38
CA PRO A 154 12.95 -2.97 14.03
C PRO A 154 12.72 -2.77 15.53
N SER A 155 11.67 -3.41 16.03
CA SER A 155 11.30 -3.33 17.44
C SER A 155 12.35 -4.05 18.29
N PRO A 156 12.60 -3.64 19.55
CA PRO A 156 13.17 -4.56 20.52
C PRO A 156 12.32 -5.84 20.58
N PRO A 157 12.92 -7.03 20.62
CA PRO A 157 14.34 -7.32 20.83
C PRO A 157 15.19 -7.42 19.55
N TYR A 158 14.61 -7.19 18.36
CA TYR A 158 15.30 -7.37 17.09
C TYR A 158 16.28 -6.27 16.74
N ARG A 159 16.05 -5.04 17.22
CA ARG A 159 16.74 -3.80 16.81
C ARG A 159 18.25 -3.93 16.58
N ASP A 160 18.94 -4.66 17.45
CA ASP A 160 20.40 -4.75 17.43
C ASP A 160 20.93 -6.06 16.80
N LEU A 161 20.04 -6.86 16.20
CA LEU A 161 20.39 -8.13 15.57
C LEU A 161 20.71 -7.98 14.07
N PRO A 162 21.64 -8.79 13.53
CA PRO A 162 21.83 -8.89 12.09
C PRO A 162 20.53 -9.29 11.39
N PHE A 163 20.20 -8.57 10.31
CA PHE A 163 18.94 -8.73 9.57
C PHE A 163 17.69 -8.56 10.45
N ALA A 164 17.74 -7.64 11.42
CA ALA A 164 16.66 -7.33 12.36
C ALA A 164 15.26 -7.25 11.71
N SER A 165 15.10 -6.48 10.63
CA SER A 165 13.81 -6.35 9.93
C SER A 165 13.33 -7.67 9.32
N LEU A 166 14.24 -8.51 8.80
CA LEU A 166 13.86 -9.83 8.28
C LEU A 166 13.47 -10.79 9.40
N ARG A 167 14.19 -10.78 10.53
CA ARG A 167 13.84 -11.60 11.70
C ARG A 167 12.47 -11.22 12.27
N GLU A 168 12.23 -9.93 12.47
CA GLU A 168 10.95 -9.45 13.00
C GLU A 168 9.79 -9.72 12.03
N ALA A 169 9.99 -9.48 10.73
CA ALA A 169 8.98 -9.76 9.72
C ALA A 169 8.69 -11.27 9.60
N HIS A 170 9.73 -12.10 9.73
CA HIS A 170 9.59 -13.54 9.78
C HIS A 170 8.74 -13.97 10.98
N ASP A 171 9.05 -13.48 12.18
CA ASP A 171 8.35 -13.91 13.40
C ASP A 171 6.89 -13.42 13.44
N ARG A 172 6.61 -12.22 12.91
CA ARG A 172 5.22 -11.75 12.72
C ARG A 172 4.41 -12.67 11.81
N LEU A 173 5.05 -13.20 10.76
CA LEU A 173 4.43 -14.22 9.90
C LEU A 173 4.33 -15.56 10.62
N TYR A 174 5.37 -15.94 11.37
CA TYR A 174 5.49 -17.22 12.04
C TYR A 174 4.41 -17.42 13.10
N TYR A 175 4.19 -16.39 13.92
CA TYR A 175 3.18 -16.31 14.98
C TYR A 175 1.84 -15.73 14.49
N GLY A 176 1.66 -15.58 13.18
CA GLY A 176 0.46 -14.97 12.60
C GLY A 176 -0.80 -15.80 12.84
N ALA A 177 -1.93 -15.11 13.04
CA ALA A 177 -3.24 -15.74 13.29
C ALA A 177 -3.69 -16.73 12.21
N TRP A 178 -3.18 -16.61 10.98
CA TRP A 178 -3.46 -17.49 9.85
C TRP A 178 -3.06 -18.95 10.07
N ARG A 179 -2.16 -19.21 11.03
CA ARG A 179 -1.78 -20.57 11.45
C ARG A 179 -2.71 -21.14 12.52
N GLY A 180 -3.51 -20.32 13.19
CA GLY A 180 -4.39 -20.75 14.27
C GLY A 180 -5.58 -21.60 13.78
N PRO A 181 -6.17 -22.43 14.65
CA PRO A 181 -7.34 -23.26 14.31
C PRO A 181 -8.60 -22.43 13.99
N ALA A 182 -8.62 -21.16 14.35
CA ALA A 182 -9.69 -20.20 14.09
C ALA A 182 -9.33 -19.17 13.00
N ALA A 183 -8.31 -19.46 12.17
CA ALA A 183 -7.91 -18.59 11.08
C ALA A 183 -9.07 -18.35 10.11
N SER A 184 -9.37 -17.07 9.84
CA SER A 184 -10.34 -16.72 8.80
C SER A 184 -9.69 -16.71 7.42
N ILE A 185 -10.49 -16.76 6.36
CA ILE A 185 -10.02 -16.56 4.98
C ILE A 185 -9.24 -15.24 4.84
N ARG A 186 -9.67 -14.19 5.53
CA ARG A 186 -8.98 -12.88 5.55
C ARG A 186 -7.60 -12.97 6.21
N ASP A 187 -7.44 -13.80 7.25
CA ASP A 187 -6.14 -14.01 7.88
C ASP A 187 -5.16 -14.70 6.92
N ILE A 188 -5.64 -15.69 6.17
CA ILE A 188 -4.85 -16.44 5.18
C ILE A 188 -4.43 -15.51 4.03
N GLN A 189 -5.38 -14.74 3.48
CA GLN A 189 -5.09 -13.75 2.44
C GLN A 189 -4.06 -12.73 2.91
N ARG A 190 -4.24 -12.20 4.13
CA ARG A 190 -3.29 -11.26 4.74
C ARG A 190 -1.90 -11.88 4.90
N ALA A 191 -1.81 -13.15 5.31
CA ALA A 191 -0.54 -13.85 5.46
C ALA A 191 0.15 -14.13 4.12
N TYR A 192 -0.60 -14.52 3.09
CA TYR A 192 -0.10 -14.64 1.71
C TYR A 192 0.54 -13.34 1.25
N PHE A 193 -0.19 -12.24 1.40
CA PHE A 193 0.26 -10.88 1.10
C PHE A 193 1.54 -10.47 1.87
N GLN A 194 1.56 -10.67 3.19
CA GLN A 194 2.73 -10.41 4.02
C GLN A 194 3.94 -11.27 3.62
N LEU A 195 3.73 -12.55 3.29
CA LEU A 195 4.81 -13.46 2.90
C LEU A 195 5.42 -13.07 1.55
N GLY A 196 4.61 -12.68 0.58
CA GLY A 196 5.13 -12.17 -0.69
C GLY A 196 6.06 -10.98 -0.47
N ARG A 197 5.66 -10.01 0.36
CA ARG A 197 6.51 -8.84 0.69
C ARG A 197 7.81 -9.27 1.35
N TYR A 198 7.74 -10.19 2.31
CA TYR A 198 8.90 -10.76 2.97
C TYR A 198 9.87 -11.42 1.96
N LEU A 199 9.36 -12.18 0.99
CA LEU A 199 10.17 -12.80 -0.07
C LEU A 199 10.81 -11.77 -1.01
N GLY A 200 10.19 -10.60 -1.19
CA GLY A 200 10.78 -9.47 -1.89
C GLY A 200 12.02 -8.93 -1.18
N VAL A 201 11.87 -8.54 0.09
CA VAL A 201 12.97 -8.00 0.92
C VAL A 201 14.09 -9.03 1.07
N LEU A 202 13.74 -10.30 1.33
CA LEU A 202 14.70 -11.39 1.42
C LEU A 202 15.49 -11.57 0.12
N ALA A 203 14.85 -11.39 -1.04
CA ALA A 203 15.53 -11.49 -2.32
C ALA A 203 16.58 -10.42 -2.55
N ASP A 204 16.29 -9.18 -2.13
CA ASP A 204 17.26 -8.09 -2.20
C ASP A 204 18.50 -8.38 -1.34
N GLU A 205 18.30 -8.88 -0.12
CA GLU A 205 19.40 -9.27 0.77
C GLU A 205 20.20 -10.47 0.23
N VAL A 206 19.52 -11.49 -0.30
CA VAL A 206 20.16 -12.62 -0.98
C VAL A 206 21.00 -12.16 -2.17
N GLN A 207 20.51 -11.20 -2.95
CA GLN A 207 21.24 -10.63 -4.06
C GLN A 207 22.46 -9.83 -3.60
N ARG A 208 22.32 -8.99 -2.56
CA ARG A 208 23.40 -8.19 -1.98
C ARG A 208 24.51 -9.06 -1.41
N ALA A 209 24.16 -10.05 -0.60
CA ALA A 209 25.10 -11.00 0.00
C ALA A 209 25.73 -11.96 -1.02
N ARG A 210 25.13 -12.11 -2.21
CA ARG A 210 25.56 -13.07 -3.25
C ARG A 210 25.63 -14.52 -2.74
N SER A 211 24.85 -14.88 -1.72
CA SER A 211 24.80 -16.23 -1.16
C SER A 211 24.06 -17.20 -2.08
N LEU A 212 24.77 -18.20 -2.61
CA LEU A 212 24.18 -19.24 -3.47
C LEU A 212 23.22 -20.16 -2.70
N GLU A 213 23.56 -20.49 -1.46
CA GLU A 213 22.72 -21.32 -0.59
C GLU A 213 21.38 -20.64 -0.31
N ALA A 214 21.42 -19.38 0.12
CA ALA A 214 20.21 -18.61 0.40
C ALA A 214 19.35 -18.43 -0.87
N ARG A 215 19.97 -18.26 -2.03
CA ARG A 215 19.28 -18.18 -3.33
C ARG A 215 18.55 -19.48 -3.70
N SER A 216 19.13 -20.64 -3.38
CA SER A 216 18.48 -21.93 -3.63
C SER A 216 17.20 -22.06 -2.81
N TYR A 217 17.25 -21.75 -1.51
CA TYR A 217 16.07 -21.78 -0.64
C TYR A 217 15.04 -20.71 -1.01
N LEU A 218 15.46 -19.49 -1.38
CA LEU A 218 14.55 -18.46 -1.88
C LEU A 218 13.80 -18.91 -3.14
N THR A 219 14.47 -19.65 -4.04
CA THR A 219 13.81 -20.21 -5.23
C THR A 219 12.72 -21.20 -4.84
N LYS A 220 12.99 -22.09 -3.86
CA LYS A 220 12.00 -23.03 -3.34
C LYS A 220 10.82 -22.29 -2.67
N ALA A 221 11.12 -21.26 -1.88
CA ALA A 221 10.11 -20.43 -1.22
C ALA A 221 9.17 -19.77 -2.24
N ARG A 222 9.71 -19.17 -3.31
CA ARG A 222 8.91 -18.57 -4.39
C ARG A 222 8.08 -19.59 -5.16
N ALA A 223 8.61 -20.79 -5.41
CA ALA A 223 7.87 -21.86 -6.06
C ALA A 223 6.70 -22.39 -5.21
N ALA A 224 6.88 -22.47 -3.89
CA ALA A 224 5.80 -22.80 -2.96
C ALA A 224 4.78 -21.65 -2.87
N TYR A 225 5.24 -20.40 -2.78
CA TYR A 225 4.39 -19.21 -2.75
C TYR A 225 3.47 -19.12 -3.97
N ALA A 226 3.98 -19.39 -5.17
CA ALA A 226 3.17 -19.37 -6.39
C ALA A 226 2.03 -20.41 -6.39
N LYS A 227 2.15 -21.48 -5.59
CA LYS A 227 1.09 -22.49 -5.39
C LYS A 227 0.15 -22.15 -4.23
N ALA A 228 0.50 -21.13 -3.44
CA ALA A 228 -0.24 -20.67 -2.29
C ALA A 228 -1.32 -19.62 -2.64
N ASP A 229 -1.46 -19.29 -3.93
CA ASP A 229 -2.46 -18.34 -4.40
C ASP A 229 -3.87 -18.79 -3.97
N PRO A 230 -4.53 -18.04 -3.06
CA PRO A 230 -5.80 -18.42 -2.49
C PRO A 230 -6.96 -18.37 -3.51
N GLU A 231 -6.78 -17.70 -4.65
CA GLU A 231 -7.79 -17.67 -5.72
C GLU A 231 -7.64 -18.84 -6.70
N ALA A 232 -6.43 -19.36 -6.87
CA ALA A 232 -6.13 -20.41 -7.83
C ALA A 232 -6.12 -21.82 -7.22
N ALA A 233 -5.86 -21.95 -5.90
CA ALA A 233 -5.74 -23.23 -5.21
C ALA A 233 -6.89 -23.47 -4.22
N GLY A 234 -7.26 -24.74 -4.02
CA GLY A 234 -8.17 -25.11 -2.94
C GLY A 234 -7.58 -24.78 -1.57
N GLU A 235 -8.41 -24.40 -0.61
CA GLU A 235 -8.03 -23.84 0.71
C GLU A 235 -6.91 -24.63 1.42
N GLN A 236 -7.02 -25.96 1.50
CA GLN A 236 -5.99 -26.81 2.14
C GLN A 236 -4.65 -26.79 1.39
N VAL A 237 -4.68 -26.72 0.06
CA VAL A 237 -3.46 -26.66 -0.77
C VAL A 237 -2.80 -25.29 -0.64
N ALA A 238 -3.60 -24.22 -0.61
CA ALA A 238 -3.12 -22.85 -0.40
C ALA A 238 -2.41 -22.73 0.96
N LEU A 239 -3.07 -23.19 2.04
CA LEU A 239 -2.51 -23.18 3.39
C LEU A 239 -1.19 -23.94 3.51
N ARG A 240 -1.14 -25.19 3.03
CA ARG A 240 0.10 -26.00 3.05
C ARG A 240 1.21 -25.37 2.21
N SER A 241 0.87 -24.77 1.07
CA SER A 241 1.85 -24.13 0.19
C SER A 241 2.39 -22.83 0.80
N LEU A 242 1.54 -22.08 1.52
CA LEU A 242 1.92 -20.89 2.25
C LEU A 242 2.89 -21.22 3.39
N ASP A 243 2.58 -22.28 4.15
CA ASP A 243 3.44 -22.77 5.22
C ASP A 243 4.81 -23.23 4.71
N ASN A 244 4.82 -24.04 3.64
CA ASN A 244 6.06 -24.45 2.97
C ASN A 244 6.89 -23.26 2.49
N ALA A 245 6.23 -22.24 1.93
CA ALA A 245 6.91 -21.04 1.46
C ALA A 245 7.59 -20.30 2.61
N LEU A 246 6.93 -20.15 3.77
CA LEU A 246 7.52 -19.54 4.96
C LEU A 246 8.69 -20.38 5.51
N SER A 247 8.56 -21.71 5.58
CA SER A 247 9.61 -22.62 6.03
C SER A 247 10.87 -22.56 5.15
N TYR A 248 10.71 -22.50 3.82
CA TYR A 248 11.86 -22.29 2.92
C TYR A 248 12.46 -20.89 3.07
N ALA A 249 11.63 -19.87 3.31
CA ALA A 249 12.09 -18.51 3.51
C ALA A 249 12.86 -18.33 4.83
N HIS A 250 12.44 -19.01 5.90
CA HIS A 250 13.22 -19.14 7.15
C HIS A 250 14.59 -19.76 6.87
N THR A 251 14.62 -20.86 6.11
CA THR A 251 15.88 -21.52 5.78
C THR A 251 16.81 -20.62 4.97
N ALA A 252 16.27 -19.82 4.04
CA ALA A 252 17.02 -18.82 3.29
C ALA A 252 17.58 -17.70 4.20
N LEU A 253 16.81 -17.21 5.16
CA LEU A 253 17.28 -16.25 6.18
C LEU A 253 18.42 -16.85 7.02
N ASN A 254 18.29 -18.10 7.47
CA ASN A 254 19.36 -18.79 8.20
C ASN A 254 20.62 -18.99 7.35
N ALA A 255 20.49 -19.23 6.05
CA ALA A 255 21.63 -19.25 5.14
C ALA A 255 22.32 -17.89 5.00
N LEU A 256 21.58 -16.77 5.00
CA LEU A 256 22.16 -15.41 5.06
C LEU A 256 22.89 -15.14 6.38
N LEU A 257 22.30 -15.56 7.49
CA LEU A 257 22.89 -15.42 8.81
C LEU A 257 24.21 -16.18 8.92
N ARG A 258 24.24 -17.45 8.49
CA ARG A 258 25.49 -18.21 8.42
C ARG A 258 26.52 -17.57 7.49
N HIS A 259 26.09 -17.08 6.32
CA HIS A 259 26.97 -16.39 5.37
C HIS A 259 27.63 -15.15 5.99
N SER A 260 26.93 -14.45 6.88
CA SER A 260 27.42 -13.27 7.61
C SER A 260 28.05 -13.59 8.98
N ARG A 261 28.22 -14.87 9.32
CA ARG A 261 28.72 -15.35 10.64
C ARG A 261 27.88 -14.92 11.84
N ALA A 262 26.60 -14.66 11.62
CA ALA A 262 25.61 -14.41 12.66
C ALA A 262 24.97 -15.73 13.13
N PRO A 263 24.47 -15.81 14.38
CA PRO A 263 23.72 -16.98 14.85
C PRO A 263 22.44 -17.17 14.02
N ASN A 264 22.03 -18.43 13.88
CA ASN A 264 20.75 -18.76 13.25
C ASN A 264 19.61 -18.03 13.97
N HIS A 265 18.52 -17.84 13.24
CA HIS A 265 17.27 -17.34 13.76
C HIS A 265 16.38 -18.51 14.17
N ASP A 266 15.96 -18.49 15.43
CA ASP A 266 14.93 -19.37 15.98
C ASP A 266 13.80 -18.48 16.52
N PRO A 267 12.56 -18.56 15.98
CA PRO A 267 11.43 -17.79 16.47
C PRO A 267 11.17 -17.99 17.96
N ARG A 268 11.49 -19.17 18.50
CA ARG A 268 11.27 -19.51 19.92
C ARG A 268 12.05 -18.61 20.88
N ASP A 269 13.17 -18.05 20.44
CA ASP A 269 13.93 -17.08 21.25
C ASP A 269 13.14 -15.77 21.47
N PHE A 270 12.08 -15.56 20.69
CA PHE A 270 11.28 -14.33 20.63
C PHE A 270 9.80 -14.54 21.01
N GLU A 271 9.41 -15.76 21.38
CA GLU A 271 8.01 -16.13 21.63
C GLU A 271 7.30 -15.19 22.63
N ALA A 272 7.99 -14.76 23.68
CA ALA A 272 7.45 -13.88 24.72
C ALA A 272 7.01 -12.49 24.22
N PHE A 273 7.39 -12.11 23.00
CA PHE A 273 7.03 -10.83 22.38
C PHE A 273 5.80 -10.92 21.46
N TYR A 274 5.19 -12.10 21.35
CA TYR A 274 4.02 -12.36 20.53
C TYR A 274 2.89 -12.94 21.37
N ASP A 275 1.64 -12.61 21.02
CA ASP A 275 0.46 -13.17 21.65
C ASP A 275 0.14 -14.55 21.01
N VAL A 276 0.88 -15.57 21.45
CA VAL A 276 0.84 -16.91 20.87
C VAL A 276 -0.21 -17.76 21.57
N VAL A 277 -1.36 -17.97 20.91
CA VAL A 277 -2.45 -18.81 21.47
C VAL A 277 -2.17 -20.32 21.27
N ALA A 278 -1.37 -20.70 20.27
CA ALA A 278 -0.77 -22.03 20.10
C ALA A 278 0.15 -22.02 18.87
N VAL A 279 1.34 -22.64 18.94
CA VAL A 279 2.14 -22.96 17.74
C VAL A 279 1.57 -24.24 17.13
N PRO A 280 0.93 -24.22 15.95
CA PRO A 280 0.36 -25.42 15.37
C PRO A 280 1.41 -26.14 14.51
N PHE A 281 1.48 -27.45 14.73
CA PHE A 281 2.30 -28.46 14.06
C PHE A 281 3.77 -28.49 14.46
N GLN A 282 4.01 -29.16 15.60
CA GLN A 282 5.24 -29.91 15.83
C GLN A 282 5.27 -31.09 14.86
N ASP A 283 5.93 -30.93 13.72
CA ASP A 283 6.45 -32.11 13.02
C ASP A 283 7.73 -32.50 13.75
N PHE A 284 7.59 -33.49 14.64
CA PHE A 284 8.74 -34.26 15.13
C PHE A 284 9.45 -34.85 13.90
N LEU A 285 10.72 -34.47 13.71
CA LEU A 285 11.64 -35.20 12.86
C LEU A 285 11.68 -36.69 13.25
#